data_AF-A0A7X9D302-F1
#
_entry.id   AF-A0A7X9D302-F1
#
_cell.length_a   1.000
_cell.length_b   1.000
_cell.length_c   1.000
_cell.angle_alpha   90.00
_cell.angle_beta   90.00
_cell.angle_gamma   90.00
#
_symmetry.space_group_name_H-M   'P 1'
#
loop_
_entity.id
_entity.type
_entity.pdbx_description
1 polymer ?
#
loop_
_entity_poly.entity_id
_entity_poly.type
_entity_poly.pdbx_seq_one_letter_code
_entity_poly.pdbx_strand_id
1 'polypeptide(L)' 'MRQEDRQNINEIKDMIRILTEENERLVHTINELKDAQMKLQEEIRIQNMVLNSLPIRAEILN' A
#
# COMPACT_ATOMS: atom_id res chain seq x y z
N MET A 1 -35.98 -7.46 -24.73
CA MET A 1 -35.10 -8.03 -23.69
C MET A 1 -35.94 -8.86 -22.74
N ARG A 2 -35.53 -10.10 -22.46
CA ARG A 2 -36.22 -10.98 -21.53
C ARG A 2 -35.99 -10.46 -20.10
N GLN A 3 -36.88 -10.80 -19.17
CA GLN A 3 -36.80 -10.38 -17.77
C GLN A 3 -35.53 -10.91 -17.10
N GLU A 4 -35.14 -12.14 -17.43
CA GLU A 4 -33.89 -12.78 -17.02
C GLU A 4 -32.66 -11.98 -17.49
N ASP A 5 -32.64 -11.52 -18.75
CA ASP A 5 -31.55 -10.66 -19.26
C ASP A 5 -31.42 -9.37 -18.44
N ARG A 6 -32.55 -8.80 -17.97
CA ARG A 6 -32.54 -7.58 -17.13
C ARG A 6 -32.00 -7.87 -15.73
N GLN A 7 -32.35 -9.01 -15.14
CA GLN A 7 -31.82 -9.43 -13.83
C GLN A 7 -30.31 -9.66 -13.92
N ASN A 8 -29.85 -10.42 -14.90
CA ASN A 8 -28.42 -10.70 -15.11
C ASN A 8 -27.62 -9.41 -15.29
N ILE A 9 -28.13 -8.44 -16.05
CA ILE A 9 -27.46 -7.14 -16.23
C ILE A 9 -27.38 -6.35 -14.92
N ASN A 10 -28.41 -6.40 -14.07
CA ASN A 10 -28.39 -5.71 -12.78
C ASN A 10 -27.37 -6.34 -11.83
N GLU A 11 -27.32 -7.67 -11.77
CA GLU A 11 -26.33 -8.40 -10.97
C GLU A 11 -24.89 -8.08 -11.42
N ILE A 12 -24.64 -8.06 -12.73
CA ILE A 12 -23.34 -7.67 -13.29
C ILE A 12 -22.98 -6.24 -12.90
N LYS A 13 -23.94 -5.30 -12.95
CA LYS A 13 -23.70 -3.91 -12.53
C LYS A 13 -23.35 -3.82 -11.05
N ASP A 14 -24.04 -4.56 -10.20
CA ASP A 14 -23.77 -4.58 -8.76
C ASP A 14 -22.39 -5.17 -8.47
N MET A 15 -22.01 -6.25 -9.16
CA MET A 15 -20.67 -6.82 -9.08
C MET A 15 -19.59 -5.82 -9.50
N ILE A 16 -19.78 -5.13 -10.64
CA ILE A 16 -18.84 -4.12 -11.13
C ILE A 16 -18.72 -2.98 -10.12
N ARG A 17 -19.82 -2.54 -9.52
CA ARG A 17 -19.80 -1.49 -8.50
C ARG A 17 -18.94 -1.90 -7.29
N ILE A 18 -19.19 -3.11 -6.75
CA ILE A 18 -18.41 -3.64 -5.61
C ILE A 18 -16.93 -3.73 -5.97
N LEU A 19 -16.59 -4.26 -7.15
CA LEU A 19 -15.19 -4.34 -7.59
C LEU A 19 -14.55 -2.96 -7.74
N THR A 20 -15.30 -1.96 -8.17
CA THR A 20 -14.80 -0.58 -8.29
C THR A 20 -14.51 0.02 -6.91
N GLU A 21 -15.43 -0.13 -5.97
CA GLU A 21 -15.28 0.35 -4.59
C GLU A 21 -14.08 -0.31 -3.89
N GLU A 22 -13.92 -1.64 -4.03
CA GLU A 22 -12.78 -2.35 -3.46
C GLU A 22 -11.45 -1.95 -4.12
N ASN A 23 -11.46 -1.70 -5.44
CA ASN A 23 -10.27 -1.20 -6.12
C ASN A 23 -9.83 0.19 -5.62
N GLU A 24 -10.79 1.09 -5.38
CA GLU A 24 -10.49 2.39 -4.77
C GLU A 24 -9.88 2.25 -3.37
N ARG A 25 -10.41 1.34 -2.54
CA ARG A 25 -9.84 1.05 -1.22
C ARG A 25 -8.43 0.48 -1.33
N LEU A 26 -8.18 -0.45 -2.25
CA LEU A 26 -6.84 -1.01 -2.48
C LEU A 26 -5.84 0.07 -2.89
N VAL A 27 -6.23 0.99 -3.77
CA VAL A 27 -5.40 2.12 -4.18
C VAL A 27 -5.06 3.00 -2.97
N HIS A 28 -6.03 3.28 -2.10
CA HIS A 28 -5.79 4.05 -0.89
C HIS A 28 -4.79 3.35 0.04
N THR A 29 -5.00 2.06 0.34
CA THR A 29 -4.08 1.27 1.17
C THR A 29 -2.66 1.23 0.59
N ILE A 30 -2.52 1.09 -0.73
CA ILE A 30 -1.21 1.10 -1.39
C ILE A 30 -0.48 2.44 -1.18
N ASN A 31 -1.20 3.55 -1.23
CA ASN A 31 -0.60 4.87 -1.02
C ASN A 31 -0.15 5.03 0.45
N GLU A 32 -0.96 4.60 1.42
CA GLU A 32 -0.56 4.62 2.83
C GLU A 32 0.69 3.76 3.10
N LEU A 33 0.78 2.58 2.47
CA LEU A 33 1.95 1.71 2.57
C LEU A 33 3.20 2.35 1.96
N LYS A 34 3.07 3.04 0.82
CA LYS A 34 4.18 3.78 0.21
C LYS A 34 4.69 4.90 1.12
N ASP A 35 3.78 5.67 1.73
CA ASP A 35 4.16 6.73 2.66
C ASP A 35 4.86 6.19 3.90
N ALA A 36 4.36 5.08 4.46
CA ALA A 36 5.01 4.40 5.58
C ALA A 36 6.40 3.88 5.20
N GLN A 37 6.54 3.30 4.00
CA GLN A 37 7.83 2.82 3.49
C GLN A 37 8.83 3.97 3.33
N MET A 38 8.41 5.13 2.81
CA MET A 38 9.28 6.30 2.68
C MET A 38 9.79 6.80 4.04
N LYS A 39 8.91 6.84 5.06
CA LYS A 39 9.30 7.23 6.42
C LYS A 39 10.33 6.27 7.02
N LEU A 40 10.11 4.96 6.87
CA LEU A 40 11.06 3.95 7.33
C LEU A 40 12.42 4.05 6.62
N GLN A 41 12.42 4.32 5.32
CA GLN A 41 13.66 4.52 4.57
C GLN A 41 14.45 5.74 5.07
N GLU A 42 13.78 6.84 5.38
CA GLU A 42 14.44 8.02 5.94
C GLU A 42 14.98 7.75 7.34
N GLU A 43 14.23 7.03 8.18
CA GLU A 43 14.70 6.63 9.51
C GLU A 43 15.96 5.75 9.42
N ILE A 44 15.96 4.74 8.54
CA ILE A 44 17.13 3.89 8.28
C ILE A 44 18.31 4.74 7.81
N ARG A 45 18.08 5.72 6.93
CA ARG A 45 19.12 6.64 6.46
C ARG A 45 19.72 7.43 7.61
N ILE A 46 18.90 8.03 8.46
CA ILE A 46 19.35 8.80 9.64
C ILE A 46 20.14 7.90 10.60
N GLN A 47 19.61 6.72 10.93
CA GLN A 47 20.28 5.76 11.80
C GLN A 47 21.66 5.35 11.24
N ASN A 48 21.76 5.11 9.94
CA ASN A 48 23.03 4.81 9.28
C ASN A 48 24.00 5.99 9.32
N MET A 49 23.53 7.23 9.16
CA MET A 49 24.38 8.42 9.31
C MET A 49 24.95 8.51 10.73
N VAL A 50 24.10 8.33 11.74
CA VAL A 50 24.52 8.33 13.15
C VAL A 50 25.53 7.22 13.40
N LEU A 51 25.21 5.97 13.03
CA LEU A 51 26.10 4.83 13.22
C LEU A 51 27.45 5.02 12.53
N ASN A 52 27.45 5.58 11.32
CA ASN A 52 28.69 5.86 10.58
C ASN A 52 29.52 7.00 11.20
N SER A 53 28.91 7.87 12.00
CA SER A 53 29.62 8.93 12.73
C SER A 53 30.24 8.46 14.06
N LEU A 54 29.88 7.26 14.54
CA LEU A 54 30.39 6.73 15.80
C LEU A 54 31.79 6.12 15.63
N PRO A 55 32.79 6.53 16.44
CA PRO A 55 34.15 5.96 16.38
C PRO A 55 34.19 4.44 16.61
N ILE A 56 33.28 3.93 17.44
CA ILE A 56 33.16 2.52 17.81
C ILE A 56 32.31 1.69 16.84
N ARG A 57 31.90 2.25 15.70
CA ARG A 57 31.03 1.59 14.70
C ARG A 57 31.45 0.15 14.38
N ALA A 58 32.75 -0.07 14.20
CA ALA A 58 33.29 -1.39 13.86
C ALA A 58 33.06 -2.44 14.97
N GLU A 59 32.92 -2.02 16.22
CA GLU A 59 32.60 -2.88 17.36
C GLU A 59 31.08 -3.09 17.52
N ILE A 60 30.26 -2.16 17.01
CA ILE A 60 28.80 -2.25 17.04
C ILE A 60 28.25 -3.15 15.92
N LEU A 61 28.91 -3.17 14.75
CA LEU A 61 28.46 -3.89 13.55
C LEU A 61 28.98 -5.33 13.43
N ASN A 62 29.97 -5.72 14.24
CA ASN A 62 30.53 -7.07 14.30
C ASN A 62 29.95 -7.85 15.47
#